data_AF-A0A971RFK5-F1
#
_entry.id   AF-A0A971RFK5-F1
#
_cell.length_a   1.000
_cell.length_b   1.000
_cell.length_c   1.000
_cell.angle_alpha   90.00
_cell.angle_beta   90.00
_cell.angle_gamma   90.00
#
_symmetry.space_group_name_H-M   'P 1'
#
loop_
_entity.id
_entity.type
_entity.pdbx_description
1 polymer ?
#
loop_
_entity_poly.entity_id
_entity_poly.type
_entity_poly.pdbx_seq_one_letter_code
_entity_poly.pdbx_strand_id
1 'polypeptide(L)'
;MSVPSAVPLGARVRQVAEWAFYSPRAYANPFADVDVEGVLTDPAGVTYQMPAFYDGQGIWRLRFSPSIPGDWQLSLRSSPHDPALCWEGRLQVGACEARGLLRAVPGTAWGLAWENGEPALVIGDTTYNLFGMAHCGLDVKAFMQRRVQQGINLLRVRVPVSPFHPPEGYSAWQERRTWPWGGSEQAPQFDRFNLDYFHTVDAVVQEAERLGLGLEMIMEAWGFEFPFSQRQLFVPEWEQLWMRYLVARYDAYSAVAIWTLMNEYEFYPDGDWRHNPVADRWALRMGRWLKGIAPHGHIVALHNGPELPPFAQRLQRDPEAIDLILYQSWGTRDAARGWLAAEIEDRLQASLEGWGGASLLAEWGYERNERFPLLIPSHAHCDGEHTRRGAWRGLFMARGIIHGFENSWGPFADLEHDQQGLAYLLVARRFFNERVPFAHLQPAPELLAPLSQCPGGYRPLALATPARDIILVYLPAGGEVCLPLPG
;
A
#
# COMPACT_ATOMS: atom_id res chain seq x y z
N MET A 1 -36.24 0.03 18.58
CA MET A 1 -35.91 1.43 18.27
C MET A 1 -35.49 1.45 16.81
N SER A 2 -36.21 2.17 15.96
CA SER A 2 -35.83 2.33 14.55
C SER A 2 -34.55 3.14 14.50
N VAL A 3 -33.41 2.52 14.17
CA VAL A 3 -32.26 3.29 13.70
C VAL A 3 -32.72 3.88 12.37
N PRO A 4 -32.91 5.21 12.26
CA PRO A 4 -33.16 5.80 10.96
C PRO A 4 -31.95 5.48 10.09
N SER A 5 -32.16 5.11 8.84
CA SER A 5 -31.13 5.19 7.81
C SER A 5 -30.61 6.63 7.83
N ALA A 6 -29.53 6.90 8.56
CA ALA A 6 -29.02 8.25 8.67
C ALA A 6 -28.48 8.60 7.28
N VAL A 7 -29.21 9.46 6.56
CA VAL A 7 -28.69 10.07 5.34
C VAL A 7 -27.62 11.05 5.81
N PRO A 8 -26.35 10.89 5.40
CA PRO A 8 -25.32 11.84 5.74
C PRO A 8 -25.71 13.21 5.18
N LEU A 9 -25.85 14.21 6.06
CA LEU A 9 -26.19 15.57 5.68
C LEU A 9 -24.97 16.24 5.05
N GLY A 10 -25.05 16.58 3.76
CA GLY A 10 -24.09 17.46 3.09
C GLY A 10 -22.75 16.80 2.75
N ALA A 11 -22.76 15.66 2.04
CA ALA A 11 -21.55 15.06 1.50
C ALA A 11 -20.89 15.99 0.47
N ARG A 12 -19.56 15.90 0.38
CA ARG A 12 -18.75 16.60 -0.62
C ARG A 12 -18.02 15.60 -1.49
N VAL A 13 -17.61 16.05 -2.68
CA VAL A 13 -16.70 15.27 -3.54
C VAL A 13 -15.52 14.75 -2.72
N ARG A 14 -15.27 13.44 -2.84
CA ARG A 14 -14.21 12.66 -2.17
C ARG A 14 -14.28 12.60 -0.64
N GLN A 15 -15.39 13.03 -0.04
CA GLN A 15 -15.67 12.80 1.38
C GLN A 15 -16.47 11.51 1.56
N VAL A 16 -16.05 10.67 2.51
CA VAL A 16 -16.77 9.43 2.83
C VAL A 16 -18.15 9.74 3.40
N ALA A 17 -19.17 9.20 2.74
CA ALA A 17 -20.54 9.11 3.23
C ALA A 17 -20.78 7.69 3.78
N GLU A 18 -21.38 7.58 4.96
CA GLU A 18 -21.69 6.30 5.60
C GLU A 18 -23.18 6.23 5.95
N TRP A 19 -23.79 5.08 5.66
CA TRP A 19 -25.15 4.72 6.05
C TRP A 19 -25.11 3.48 6.95
N ALA A 20 -26.09 3.39 7.86
CA ALA A 20 -26.29 2.23 8.72
C ALA A 20 -27.73 1.73 8.58
N PHE A 21 -27.88 0.41 8.46
CA PHE A 21 -29.14 -0.28 8.25
C PHE A 21 -29.28 -1.38 9.29
N TYR A 22 -30.40 -1.39 10.01
CA TYR A 22 -30.67 -2.39 11.04
C TYR A 22 -31.65 -3.44 10.53
N SER A 23 -31.29 -4.72 10.65
CA SER A 23 -32.23 -5.83 10.49
C SER A 23 -32.50 -6.53 11.83
N PRO A 24 -33.78 -6.75 12.20
CA PRO A 24 -34.12 -7.59 13.35
C PRO A 24 -34.01 -9.09 13.05
N ARG A 25 -33.77 -9.48 11.80
CA ARG A 25 -33.65 -10.89 11.41
C ARG A 25 -32.40 -11.50 12.01
N ALA A 26 -32.55 -12.65 12.65
CA ALA A 26 -31.42 -13.44 13.14
C ALA A 26 -30.82 -14.27 12.01
N TYR A 27 -29.56 -13.99 11.67
CA TYR A 27 -28.74 -14.81 10.78
C TYR A 27 -27.81 -15.69 11.61
N ALA A 28 -27.58 -16.94 11.20
CA ALA A 28 -26.63 -17.81 11.89
C ALA A 28 -25.21 -17.27 11.76
N ASN A 29 -24.85 -16.80 10.56
CA ASN A 29 -23.67 -16.02 10.29
C ASN A 29 -24.01 -14.74 9.49
N PRO A 30 -24.10 -13.57 10.14
CA PRO A 30 -24.43 -12.30 9.46
C PRO A 30 -23.32 -11.78 8.53
N PHE A 31 -22.12 -12.36 8.56
CA PHE A 31 -21.03 -11.99 7.66
C PHE A 31 -21.08 -12.73 6.31
N ALA A 32 -21.72 -13.90 6.25
CA ALA A 32 -21.66 -14.79 5.09
C ALA A 32 -23.04 -15.29 4.61
N ASP A 33 -24.06 -15.35 5.48
CA ASP A 33 -25.40 -15.85 5.12
C ASP A 33 -26.27 -14.80 4.43
N VAL A 34 -25.82 -13.55 4.36
CA VAL A 34 -26.52 -12.45 3.69
C VAL A 34 -25.54 -11.49 3.03
N ASP A 35 -25.66 -11.36 1.72
CA ASP A 35 -25.01 -10.31 0.96
C ASP A 35 -25.87 -9.06 1.00
N VAL A 36 -25.26 -7.93 1.34
CA VAL A 36 -25.89 -6.61 1.24
C VAL A 36 -25.04 -5.76 0.30
N GLU A 37 -25.70 -5.11 -0.66
CA GLU A 37 -25.07 -4.34 -1.72
C GLU A 37 -25.76 -2.99 -1.88
N GLY A 38 -24.95 -1.93 -1.99
CA GLY A 38 -25.39 -0.62 -2.41
C GLY A 38 -25.18 -0.43 -3.91
N VAL A 39 -26.15 0.17 -4.58
CA VAL A 39 -26.04 0.67 -5.95
C VAL A 39 -26.20 2.17 -5.94
N LEU A 40 -25.19 2.87 -6.42
CA LEU A 40 -25.19 4.32 -6.52
C LEU A 40 -25.21 4.73 -7.98
N THR A 41 -26.07 5.69 -8.32
CA THR A 41 -26.13 6.28 -9.65
C THR A 41 -25.77 7.76 -9.56
N ASP A 42 -24.78 8.16 -10.35
CA ASP A 42 -24.32 9.55 -10.39
C ASP A 42 -25.27 10.44 -11.21
N PRO A 43 -25.08 11.78 -11.17
CA PRO A 43 -25.87 12.72 -11.97
C PRO A 43 -25.83 12.49 -13.48
N ALA A 44 -24.84 11.77 -14.01
CA ALA A 44 -24.71 11.43 -15.43
C ALA A 44 -25.34 10.08 -15.78
N GLY A 45 -25.86 9.33 -14.80
CA GLY A 45 -26.48 8.02 -14.97
C GLY A 45 -25.49 6.84 -14.87
N VAL A 46 -24.22 7.08 -14.54
CA VAL A 46 -23.24 6.01 -14.32
C VAL A 46 -23.53 5.32 -13.00
N THR A 47 -23.50 3.99 -13.00
CA THR A 47 -23.84 3.17 -11.84
C THR A 47 -22.61 2.49 -11.23
N TYR A 48 -22.53 2.53 -9.91
CA TYR A 48 -21.48 1.94 -9.09
C TYR A 48 -22.10 0.93 -8.15
N GLN A 49 -21.45 -0.22 -7.98
CA GLN A 49 -21.86 -1.25 -7.02
C GLN A 49 -20.83 -1.31 -5.91
N MET A 50 -21.29 -1.31 -4.67
CA MET A 50 -20.43 -1.29 -3.50
C MET A 50 -20.95 -2.29 -2.47
N PRO A 51 -20.12 -3.24 -2.00
CA PRO A 51 -20.52 -4.13 -0.93
C PRO A 51 -20.75 -3.36 0.38
N ALA A 52 -21.86 -3.65 1.06
CA ALA A 52 -22.02 -3.31 2.47
C ALA A 52 -21.38 -4.39 3.36
N PHE A 53 -21.16 -4.06 4.63
CA PHE A 53 -20.54 -4.94 5.61
C PHE A 53 -21.31 -5.00 6.92
N TYR A 54 -21.32 -6.16 7.56
CA TYR A 54 -21.87 -6.33 8.90
C TYR A 54 -20.94 -5.73 9.96
N ASP A 55 -21.50 -4.97 10.90
CA ASP A 55 -20.77 -4.26 11.95
C ASP A 55 -21.29 -4.58 13.37
N GLY A 56 -21.94 -5.74 13.53
CA GLY A 56 -22.44 -6.20 14.82
C GLY A 56 -23.87 -5.75 15.12
N GLN A 57 -24.49 -6.40 16.10
CA GLN A 57 -25.81 -6.05 16.64
C GLN A 57 -26.92 -5.87 15.59
N GLY A 58 -26.88 -6.65 14.50
CA GLY A 58 -27.86 -6.54 13.41
C GLY A 58 -27.69 -5.31 12.51
N ILE A 59 -26.53 -4.66 12.52
CA ILE A 59 -26.24 -3.46 11.72
C ILE A 59 -25.36 -3.83 10.53
N TRP A 60 -25.78 -3.40 9.34
CA TRP A 60 -24.96 -3.37 8.13
C TRP A 60 -24.66 -1.92 7.77
N ARG A 61 -23.43 -1.65 7.35
CA ARG A 61 -22.99 -0.33 6.92
C ARG A 61 -22.60 -0.33 5.45
N LEU A 62 -22.85 0.79 4.81
CA LEU A 62 -22.38 1.09 3.46
C LEU A 62 -21.55 2.36 3.52
N ARG A 63 -20.36 2.35 2.91
CA ARG A 63 -19.50 3.53 2.76
C ARG A 63 -19.30 3.82 1.27
N PHE A 64 -19.39 5.09 0.89
CA PHE A 64 -19.11 5.52 -0.48
C PHE A 64 -18.54 6.94 -0.51
N SER A 65 -17.69 7.24 -1.48
CA SER A 65 -17.05 8.54 -1.65
C SER A 65 -17.28 9.07 -3.08
N PRO A 66 -18.24 9.98 -3.26
CA PRO A 66 -18.67 10.44 -4.59
C PRO A 66 -17.58 11.23 -5.31
N SER A 67 -17.43 11.01 -6.61
CA SER A 67 -16.38 11.62 -7.45
C SER A 67 -16.78 12.97 -8.05
N ILE A 68 -18.08 13.25 -8.16
CA ILE A 68 -18.61 14.46 -8.81
C ILE A 68 -19.76 15.09 -8.00
N PRO A 69 -19.93 16.43 -8.06
CA PRO A 69 -21.04 17.11 -7.40
C PRO A 69 -22.36 16.84 -8.12
N GLY A 70 -23.47 16.99 -7.38
CA GLY A 70 -24.84 16.85 -7.90
C GLY A 70 -25.69 15.86 -7.11
N ASP A 71 -26.81 15.47 -7.71
CA ASP A 71 -27.83 14.63 -7.10
C ASP A 71 -27.53 13.15 -7.40
N TRP A 72 -27.13 12.41 -6.38
CA TRP A 72 -26.91 10.98 -6.48
C TRP A 72 -28.13 10.19 -6.00
N GLN A 73 -28.38 9.05 -6.63
CA GLN A 73 -29.38 8.07 -6.18
C GLN A 73 -28.66 6.88 -5.55
N LEU A 74 -29.21 6.33 -4.48
CA LEU A 74 -28.69 5.15 -3.80
C LEU A 74 -29.83 4.16 -3.58
N SER A 75 -29.63 2.90 -3.93
CA SER A 75 -30.46 1.79 -3.50
C SER A 75 -29.63 0.73 -2.78
N LEU A 76 -30.21 0.12 -1.75
CA LEU A 76 -29.65 -0.99 -1.01
C LEU A 76 -30.49 -2.23 -1.28
N ARG A 77 -29.84 -3.37 -1.48
CA ARG A 77 -30.48 -4.67 -1.67
C ARG A 77 -29.76 -5.74 -0.85
N SER A 78 -30.49 -6.81 -0.54
CA SER A 78 -29.90 -7.98 0.10
C SER A 78 -30.24 -9.29 -0.61
N SER A 79 -29.35 -10.26 -0.50
CA SER A 79 -29.54 -11.64 -0.94
C SER A 79 -29.12 -12.61 0.19
N PRO A 80 -30.03 -13.42 0.76
CA PRO A 80 -31.45 -13.48 0.45
C PRO A 80 -32.17 -12.17 0.79
N HIS A 81 -33.36 -11.98 0.21
CA HIS A 81 -34.15 -10.77 0.43
C HIS A 81 -34.50 -10.59 1.93
N ASP A 82 -34.18 -9.41 2.44
CA ASP A 82 -34.51 -8.91 3.76
C ASP A 82 -35.07 -7.49 3.58
N PRO A 83 -36.38 -7.28 3.82
CA PRO A 83 -37.00 -5.97 3.67
C PRO A 83 -36.35 -4.88 4.53
N ALA A 84 -35.75 -5.23 5.67
CA ALA A 84 -35.07 -4.29 6.53
C ALA A 84 -33.70 -3.83 5.98
N LEU A 85 -33.17 -4.56 5.00
CA LEU A 85 -31.92 -4.28 4.28
C LEU A 85 -32.19 -3.92 2.81
N CYS A 86 -33.41 -3.48 2.50
CA CYS A 86 -33.78 -2.89 1.22
C CYS A 86 -34.18 -1.43 1.45
N TRP A 87 -33.54 -0.51 0.74
CA TRP A 87 -33.71 0.92 0.97
C TRP A 87 -33.43 1.72 -0.30
N GLU A 88 -34.09 2.86 -0.48
CA GLU A 88 -33.80 3.80 -1.56
C GLU A 88 -33.71 5.22 -1.00
N GLY A 89 -32.83 6.03 -1.58
CA GLY A 89 -32.74 7.44 -1.23
C GLY A 89 -31.83 8.23 -2.15
N ARG A 90 -31.56 9.48 -1.74
CA ARG A 90 -30.78 10.44 -2.50
C ARG A 90 -29.69 11.06 -1.63
N LEU A 91 -28.61 11.47 -2.29
CA LEU A 91 -27.50 12.18 -1.66
C LEU A 91 -27.18 13.44 -2.48
N GLN A 92 -27.25 14.61 -1.86
CA GLN A 92 -26.77 15.85 -2.46
C GLN A 92 -25.26 15.95 -2.23
N VAL A 93 -24.48 16.03 -3.31
CA VAL A 93 -23.02 16.14 -3.23
C VAL A 93 -22.58 17.55 -3.61
N GLY A 94 -21.94 18.25 -2.68
CA GLY A 94 -21.31 19.54 -2.91
C GLY A 94 -19.94 19.42 -3.58
N ALA A 95 -19.51 20.48 -4.27
CA ALA A 95 -18.16 20.57 -4.81
C ALA A 95 -17.11 20.64 -3.69
N CYS A 96 -15.90 20.14 -3.97
CA CYS A 96 -14.73 20.23 -3.10
C CYS A 96 -13.48 20.26 -3.99
N GLU A 97 -12.57 21.19 -3.73
CA GLU A 97 -11.23 21.10 -4.30
C GLU A 97 -10.44 20.07 -3.48
N ALA A 98 -10.29 18.87 -4.05
CA ALA A 98 -9.52 17.78 -3.49
C ALA A 98 -8.50 17.30 -4.52
N ARG A 99 -7.34 16.83 -4.06
CA ARG A 99 -6.41 16.06 -4.90
C ARG A 99 -7.08 14.80 -5.47
N GLY A 100 -7.99 14.23 -4.69
CA GLY A 100 -8.67 12.98 -4.98
C GLY A 100 -7.75 11.79 -4.76
N LEU A 101 -8.02 10.69 -5.46
CA LEU A 101 -7.31 9.43 -5.28
C LEU A 101 -5.92 9.47 -5.91
N LEU A 102 -4.98 8.71 -5.35
CA LEU A 102 -3.71 8.42 -6.02
C LEU A 102 -3.99 7.47 -7.21
N ARG A 103 -3.42 7.76 -8.37
CA ARG A 103 -3.60 7.00 -9.61
C ARG A 103 -2.26 6.58 -10.19
N ALA A 104 -2.22 5.37 -10.74
CA ALA A 104 -1.12 4.93 -11.60
C ALA A 104 -1.26 5.57 -12.98
N VAL A 105 -0.19 6.18 -13.46
CA VAL A 105 -0.07 6.79 -14.79
C VAL A 105 1.08 6.13 -15.55
N PRO A 106 0.86 4.90 -16.06
CA PRO A 106 1.88 4.13 -16.79
C PRO A 106 2.46 4.90 -17.98
N GLY A 107 3.71 4.60 -18.33
CA GLY A 107 4.44 5.28 -19.40
C GLY A 107 5.00 6.66 -19.04
N THR A 108 4.66 7.22 -17.88
CA THR A 108 5.36 8.39 -17.32
C THR A 108 6.59 7.96 -16.53
N ALA A 109 7.58 8.84 -16.38
CA ALA A 109 8.83 8.49 -15.69
C ALA A 109 8.60 8.08 -14.22
N TRP A 110 7.73 8.79 -13.50
CA TRP A 110 7.47 8.59 -12.06
C TRP A 110 6.24 7.73 -11.77
N GLY A 111 5.38 7.49 -12.76
CA GLY A 111 4.31 6.50 -12.71
C GLY A 111 3.09 6.85 -11.85
N LEU A 112 3.05 7.98 -11.14
CA LEU A 112 1.95 8.33 -10.24
C LEU A 112 1.49 9.79 -10.36
N ALA A 113 0.18 10.00 -10.22
CA ALA A 113 -0.46 11.31 -10.15
C ALA A 113 -1.69 11.27 -9.24
N TRP A 114 -2.08 12.42 -8.72
CA TRP A 114 -3.38 12.59 -8.08
C TRP A 114 -4.49 12.66 -9.13
N GLU A 115 -5.70 12.32 -8.75
CA GLU A 115 -6.88 12.33 -9.62
C GLU A 115 -7.15 13.69 -10.28
N ASN A 116 -6.79 14.80 -9.63
CA ASN A 116 -6.86 16.14 -10.20
C ASN A 116 -5.78 16.44 -11.28
N GLY A 117 -4.87 15.51 -11.54
CA GLY A 117 -3.77 15.63 -12.51
C GLY A 117 -2.43 16.13 -11.94
N GLU A 118 -2.35 16.50 -10.66
CA GLU A 118 -1.10 16.89 -10.02
C GLU A 118 -0.14 15.68 -9.96
N PRO A 119 1.13 15.79 -10.43
CA PRO A 119 2.10 14.71 -10.30
C PRO A 119 2.35 14.33 -8.84
N ALA A 120 2.50 13.04 -8.55
CA ALA A 120 2.67 12.55 -7.19
C ALA A 120 4.04 11.88 -7.01
N LEU A 121 4.88 12.45 -6.13
CA LEU A 121 6.09 11.79 -5.65
C LEU A 121 5.80 11.11 -4.31
N VAL A 122 5.86 9.79 -4.27
CA VAL A 122 5.76 9.01 -3.03
C VAL A 122 7.10 9.03 -2.30
N ILE A 123 7.07 9.50 -1.06
CA ILE A 123 8.15 9.34 -0.07
C ILE A 123 7.49 8.75 1.17
N GLY A 124 7.55 7.43 1.29
CA GLY A 124 6.86 6.66 2.32
C GLY A 124 7.76 6.14 3.44
N ASP A 125 7.10 5.65 4.48
CA ASP A 125 7.70 4.85 5.56
C ASP A 125 6.96 3.51 5.69
N THR A 126 7.60 2.50 6.25
CA THR A 126 7.04 1.18 6.51
C THR A 126 6.75 1.05 7.99
N THR A 127 5.51 0.70 8.31
CA THR A 127 5.06 0.40 9.69
C THR A 127 4.05 -0.73 9.58
N TYR A 128 4.50 -1.91 9.15
CA TYR A 128 3.61 -3.02 8.81
C TYR A 128 2.55 -3.28 9.90
N ASN A 129 2.95 -3.26 11.17
CA ASN A 129 2.07 -3.59 12.29
C ASN A 129 1.25 -2.41 12.84
N LEU A 130 1.11 -1.30 12.11
CA LEU A 130 0.42 -0.07 12.57
C LEU A 130 -0.94 -0.37 13.25
N PHE A 131 -1.79 -1.18 12.62
CA PHE A 131 -3.11 -1.53 13.17
C PHE A 131 -3.02 -2.38 14.44
N GLY A 132 -2.10 -3.34 14.48
CA GLY A 132 -1.86 -4.18 15.66
C GLY A 132 -1.32 -3.37 16.83
N MET A 133 -0.39 -2.45 16.58
CA MET A 133 0.17 -1.53 17.58
C MET A 133 -0.93 -0.64 18.17
N ALA A 134 -1.80 -0.07 17.31
CA ALA A 134 -2.96 0.69 17.75
C ALA A 134 -3.91 -0.16 18.62
N HIS A 135 -4.18 -1.40 18.21
CA HIS A 135 -5.07 -2.31 18.94
C HIS A 135 -4.52 -2.66 20.31
N CYS A 136 -3.19 -2.77 20.43
CA CYS A 136 -2.48 -2.99 21.69
C CYS A 136 -2.26 -1.70 22.52
N GLY A 137 -2.77 -0.56 22.06
CA GLY A 137 -2.77 0.69 22.83
C GLY A 137 -1.55 1.60 22.63
N LEU A 138 -0.70 1.32 21.64
CA LEU A 138 0.43 2.21 21.30
C LEU A 138 -0.08 3.46 20.58
N ASP A 139 0.61 4.59 20.78
CA ASP A 139 0.23 5.89 20.21
C ASP A 139 0.63 6.03 18.73
N VAL A 140 -0.08 5.30 17.87
CA VAL A 140 0.09 5.39 16.42
C VAL A 140 -0.37 6.74 15.86
N LYS A 141 -1.21 7.47 16.59
CA LYS A 141 -1.74 8.77 16.15
C LYS A 141 -0.63 9.82 16.19
N ALA A 142 0.10 9.91 17.30
CA ALA A 142 1.27 10.80 17.39
C ALA A 142 2.33 10.43 16.34
N PHE A 143 2.55 9.13 16.10
CA PHE A 143 3.44 8.65 15.04
C PHE A 143 3.02 9.15 13.65
N MET A 144 1.76 8.94 13.25
CA MET A 144 1.25 9.39 11.95
C MET A 144 1.33 10.91 11.80
N GLN A 145 0.97 11.66 12.84
CA GLN A 145 1.08 13.13 12.83
C GLN A 145 2.52 13.61 12.61
N ARG A 146 3.47 12.97 13.29
CA ARG A 146 4.90 13.27 13.15
C ARG A 146 5.39 12.96 11.73
N ARG A 147 5.00 11.83 11.15
CA ARG A 147 5.33 11.45 9.76
C ARG A 147 4.80 12.48 8.75
N VAL A 148 3.57 12.93 8.92
CA VAL A 148 2.98 13.98 8.07
C VAL A 148 3.73 15.32 8.23
N GLN A 149 4.08 15.72 9.45
CA GLN A 149 4.89 16.93 9.69
C GLN A 149 6.29 16.84 9.06
N GLN A 150 6.86 15.65 9.00
CA GLN A 150 8.13 15.36 8.33
C GLN A 150 7.97 15.33 6.79
N GLY A 151 6.73 15.32 6.29
CA GLY A 151 6.41 15.32 4.87
C GLY A 151 6.46 13.93 4.23
N ILE A 152 6.36 12.88 5.04
CA ILE A 152 6.06 11.51 4.60
C ILE A 152 4.58 11.46 4.21
N ASN A 153 4.27 10.86 3.06
CA ASN A 153 2.93 10.90 2.47
C ASN A 153 2.28 9.52 2.29
N LEU A 154 2.98 8.44 2.60
CA LEU A 154 2.45 7.09 2.52
C LEU A 154 3.04 6.21 3.65
N LEU A 155 2.21 5.38 4.28
CA LEU A 155 2.66 4.28 5.12
C LEU A 155 2.35 2.92 4.48
N ARG A 156 3.33 2.01 4.48
CA ARG A 156 3.11 0.58 4.18
C ARG A 156 2.64 -0.15 5.42
N VAL A 157 1.42 -0.71 5.36
CA VAL A 157 0.76 -1.36 6.50
C VAL A 157 0.09 -2.66 6.06
N ARG A 158 0.09 -3.67 6.95
CA ARG A 158 -0.66 -4.92 6.72
C ARG A 158 -1.89 -4.97 7.58
N VAL A 159 -2.98 -5.49 7.02
CA VAL A 159 -4.25 -5.62 7.76
C VAL A 159 -4.21 -6.75 8.78
N PRO A 160 -3.83 -7.99 8.41
CA PRO A 160 -3.62 -9.05 9.39
C PRO A 160 -2.26 -8.85 10.08
N VAL A 161 -2.25 -8.90 11.41
CA VAL A 161 -1.01 -8.82 12.20
C VAL A 161 -0.79 -10.15 12.91
N SER A 162 0.31 -10.81 12.59
CA SER A 162 0.86 -11.95 13.32
C SER A 162 1.90 -11.49 14.35
N PRO A 163 1.83 -11.97 15.61
CA PRO A 163 2.90 -11.76 16.59
C PRO A 163 4.19 -12.52 16.25
N PHE A 164 4.08 -13.51 15.37
CA PHE A 164 5.16 -14.42 14.96
C PHE A 164 5.55 -14.10 13.53
N HIS A 165 6.60 -13.28 13.38
CA HIS A 165 7.25 -13.07 12.10
C HIS A 165 8.65 -13.71 12.14
N PRO A 166 8.98 -14.69 11.28
CA PRO A 166 10.28 -15.35 11.28
C PRO A 166 11.42 -14.39 10.90
N PRO A 167 12.70 -14.75 11.16
CA PRO A 167 13.16 -15.98 11.81
C PRO A 167 13.00 -15.98 13.34
N GLU A 168 13.05 -14.82 14.00
CA GLU A 168 12.91 -14.69 15.47
C GLU A 168 12.11 -13.44 15.90
N GLY A 169 11.42 -12.79 14.96
CA GLY A 169 10.68 -11.54 15.19
C GLY A 169 9.40 -11.76 16.00
N TYR A 170 9.55 -11.83 17.32
CA TYR A 170 8.44 -11.76 18.25
C TYR A 170 8.07 -10.31 18.53
N SER A 171 6.78 -9.99 18.39
CA SER A 171 6.27 -8.64 18.71
C SER A 171 5.98 -8.53 20.20
N ALA A 172 6.98 -8.17 21.02
CA ALA A 172 6.83 -8.12 22.49
C ALA A 172 5.80 -7.08 22.97
N TRP A 173 5.57 -6.02 22.19
CA TRP A 173 4.53 -5.02 22.42
C TRP A 173 3.11 -5.55 22.19
N GLN A 174 2.96 -6.73 21.59
CA GLN A 174 1.66 -7.28 21.23
C GLN A 174 0.99 -7.95 22.46
N GLU A 175 0.42 -7.11 23.32
CA GLU A 175 -0.27 -7.55 24.55
C GLU A 175 -1.72 -8.00 24.32
N ARG A 176 -2.29 -7.68 23.14
CA ARG A 176 -3.64 -8.10 22.73
C ARG A 176 -3.58 -8.96 21.48
N ARG A 177 -4.57 -9.85 21.35
CA ARG A 177 -4.70 -10.73 20.19
C ARG A 177 -5.18 -9.94 18.98
N THR A 178 -4.35 -9.84 17.95
CA THR A 178 -4.62 -9.11 16.69
C THR A 178 -5.22 -9.99 15.60
N TRP A 179 -5.81 -11.13 15.98
CA TRP A 179 -6.47 -12.04 15.04
C TRP A 179 -7.74 -11.38 14.47
N PRO A 180 -7.83 -11.19 13.14
CA PRO A 180 -8.91 -10.41 12.56
C PRO A 180 -10.18 -11.25 12.31
N TRP A 181 -10.14 -12.56 12.55
CA TRP A 181 -11.29 -13.47 12.39
C TRP A 181 -11.88 -13.91 13.74
N GLY A 182 -12.98 -14.64 13.69
CA GLY A 182 -13.49 -15.40 14.82
C GLY A 182 -12.62 -16.62 15.12
N GLY A 183 -12.98 -17.33 16.19
CA GLY A 183 -12.24 -18.53 16.64
C GLY A 183 -10.81 -18.20 17.08
N SER A 184 -9.88 -19.14 16.84
CA SER A 184 -8.45 -18.94 17.11
C SER A 184 -7.54 -19.28 15.91
N GLU A 185 -6.23 -18.97 15.98
CA GLU A 185 -5.27 -19.45 14.97
C GLU A 185 -5.27 -20.99 14.88
N GLN A 186 -5.57 -21.68 15.99
CA GLN A 186 -5.64 -23.15 16.06
C GLN A 186 -7.01 -23.71 15.65
N ALA A 187 -8.07 -22.90 15.73
CA ALA A 187 -9.44 -23.26 15.37
C ALA A 187 -10.14 -22.06 14.70
N PRO A 188 -9.73 -21.70 13.48
CA PRO A 188 -10.17 -20.46 12.85
C PRO A 188 -11.62 -20.53 12.40
N GLN A 189 -12.31 -19.39 12.49
CA GLN A 189 -13.63 -19.18 11.87
C GLN A 189 -13.50 -18.07 10.83
N PHE A 190 -13.02 -18.42 9.63
CA PHE A 190 -12.72 -17.46 8.56
C PHE A 190 -13.96 -16.73 8.00
N ASP A 191 -15.15 -17.24 8.32
CA ASP A 191 -16.43 -16.66 7.96
C ASP A 191 -16.95 -15.66 9.01
N ARG A 192 -16.21 -15.39 10.07
CA ARG A 192 -16.56 -14.40 11.11
C ARG A 192 -15.40 -13.44 11.31
N PHE A 193 -15.69 -12.14 11.45
CA PHE A 193 -14.66 -11.12 11.67
C PHE A 193 -14.66 -10.60 13.11
N ASN A 194 -13.47 -10.26 13.60
CA ASN A 194 -13.26 -9.67 14.92
C ASN A 194 -13.58 -8.16 14.88
N LEU A 195 -14.80 -7.79 15.28
CA LEU A 195 -15.25 -6.39 15.24
C LEU A 195 -14.44 -5.45 16.14
N ASP A 196 -13.93 -5.91 17.29
CA ASP A 196 -13.09 -5.08 18.17
C ASP A 196 -11.77 -4.70 17.49
N TYR A 197 -11.15 -5.66 16.79
CA TYR A 197 -9.98 -5.36 15.94
C TYR A 197 -10.34 -4.41 14.80
N PHE A 198 -11.41 -4.69 14.06
CA PHE A 198 -11.81 -3.88 12.91
C PHE A 198 -12.26 -2.46 13.27
N HIS A 199 -12.83 -2.23 14.45
CA HIS A 199 -13.12 -0.88 14.96
C HIS A 199 -11.84 -0.10 15.25
N THR A 200 -10.77 -0.78 15.66
CA THR A 200 -9.44 -0.15 15.76
C THR A 200 -8.91 0.23 14.38
N VAL A 201 -8.99 -0.68 13.41
CA VAL A 201 -8.55 -0.42 12.02
C VAL A 201 -9.34 0.75 11.42
N ASP A 202 -10.67 0.79 11.61
CA ASP A 202 -11.53 1.91 11.19
C ASP A 202 -11.01 3.25 11.74
N ALA A 203 -10.69 3.32 13.03
CA ALA A 203 -10.21 4.54 13.67
C ALA A 203 -8.85 5.01 13.12
N VAL A 204 -7.94 4.08 12.83
CA VAL A 204 -6.62 4.40 12.24
C VAL A 204 -6.78 4.91 10.80
N VAL A 205 -7.62 4.25 9.98
CA VAL A 205 -7.88 4.68 8.60
C VAL A 205 -8.55 6.07 8.57
N GLN A 206 -9.51 6.32 9.45
CA GLN A 206 -10.15 7.63 9.57
C GLN A 206 -9.17 8.73 10.01
N GLU A 207 -8.24 8.42 10.92
CA GLU A 207 -7.20 9.38 11.30
C GLU A 207 -6.22 9.63 10.15
N ALA A 208 -5.83 8.60 9.38
CA ALA A 208 -5.01 8.78 8.18
C ALA A 208 -5.70 9.67 7.13
N GLU A 209 -7.01 9.48 6.89
CA GLU A 209 -7.84 10.33 6.04
C GLU A 209 -7.83 11.79 6.53
N ARG A 210 -8.04 12.01 7.83
CA ARG A 210 -8.04 13.35 8.44
C ARG A 210 -6.68 14.05 8.30
N LEU A 211 -5.59 13.29 8.33
CA LEU A 211 -4.23 13.79 8.20
C LEU A 211 -3.79 13.98 6.74
N GLY A 212 -4.55 13.44 5.77
CA GLY A 212 -4.12 13.38 4.37
C GLY A 212 -2.92 12.45 4.15
N LEU A 213 -2.78 11.42 4.99
CA LEU A 213 -1.73 10.41 4.91
C LEU A 213 -2.23 9.18 4.14
N GLY A 214 -1.52 8.82 3.06
CA GLY A 214 -1.83 7.61 2.32
C GLY A 214 -1.41 6.34 3.05
N LEU A 215 -2.14 5.27 2.82
CA LEU A 215 -1.88 3.91 3.27
C LEU A 215 -1.78 3.01 2.04
N GLU A 216 -0.67 2.27 1.93
CA GLU A 216 -0.67 1.01 1.22
C GLU A 216 -1.20 -0.06 2.16
N MET A 217 -2.35 -0.65 1.83
CA MET A 217 -2.98 -1.72 2.60
C MET A 217 -2.66 -3.08 2.00
N ILE A 218 -1.80 -3.83 2.69
CA ILE A 218 -1.49 -5.22 2.34
C ILE A 218 -2.59 -6.12 2.89
N MET A 219 -3.36 -6.73 1.98
CA MET A 219 -4.58 -7.47 2.29
C MET A 219 -4.31 -8.85 2.89
N GLU A 220 -3.34 -9.60 2.36
CA GLU A 220 -2.97 -10.94 2.83
C GLU A 220 -1.57 -11.02 3.45
N ALA A 221 -1.16 -10.03 4.27
CA ALA A 221 0.14 -9.95 4.95
C ALA A 221 1.29 -10.57 4.13
N TRP A 222 2.01 -11.57 4.67
CA TRP A 222 2.93 -12.41 3.90
C TRP A 222 2.33 -13.80 3.65
N GLY A 223 2.59 -14.36 2.48
CA GLY A 223 2.06 -15.67 2.09
C GLY A 223 2.61 -16.86 2.89
N PHE A 224 3.71 -16.72 3.62
CA PHE A 224 4.20 -17.77 4.52
C PHE A 224 3.46 -17.79 5.86
N GLU A 225 2.82 -16.69 6.25
CA GLU A 225 2.12 -16.60 7.52
C GLU A 225 0.79 -17.38 7.46
N PHE A 226 0.39 -17.95 8.58
CA PHE A 226 -0.95 -18.52 8.70
C PHE A 226 -2.00 -17.39 8.69
N PRO A 227 -3.10 -17.51 7.93
CA PRO A 227 -3.56 -18.71 7.23
C PRO A 227 -3.15 -18.79 5.74
N PHE A 228 -2.45 -17.78 5.22
CA PHE A 228 -2.16 -17.60 3.80
C PHE A 228 -1.25 -18.66 3.18
N SER A 229 -0.42 -19.33 4.00
CA SER A 229 0.38 -20.49 3.58
C SER A 229 -0.40 -21.82 3.52
N GLN A 230 -1.65 -21.85 4.02
CA GLN A 230 -2.44 -23.07 4.16
C GLN A 230 -3.69 -22.99 3.29
N ARG A 231 -3.54 -22.97 1.95
CA ARG A 231 -4.64 -22.79 0.99
C ARG A 231 -5.66 -23.94 0.94
N GLN A 232 -5.36 -25.07 1.57
CA GLN A 232 -6.31 -26.14 1.83
C GLN A 232 -7.26 -25.84 3.00
N LEU A 233 -6.91 -24.90 3.87
CA LEU A 233 -7.74 -24.41 4.98
C LEU A 233 -8.34 -23.03 4.63
N PHE A 234 -7.51 -22.11 4.15
CA PHE A 234 -7.92 -20.80 3.64
C PHE A 234 -8.22 -20.89 2.15
N VAL A 235 -9.35 -21.54 1.85
CA VAL A 235 -9.82 -21.79 0.48
C VAL A 235 -10.28 -20.49 -0.21
N PRO A 236 -10.41 -20.46 -1.54
CA PRO A 236 -10.75 -19.25 -2.29
C PRO A 236 -12.02 -18.51 -1.86
N GLU A 237 -12.99 -19.22 -1.29
CA GLU A 237 -14.23 -18.64 -0.78
C GLU A 237 -13.98 -17.77 0.46
N TRP A 238 -13.07 -18.18 1.35
CA TRP A 238 -12.66 -17.39 2.51
C TRP A 238 -11.78 -16.20 2.13
N GLU A 239 -10.90 -16.39 1.15
CA GLU A 239 -10.10 -15.31 0.54
C GLU A 239 -11.00 -14.20 -0.04
N GLN A 240 -12.01 -14.58 -0.83
CA GLN A 240 -12.96 -13.61 -1.40
C GLN A 240 -13.81 -12.95 -0.34
N LEU A 241 -14.31 -13.69 0.66
CA LEU A 241 -15.07 -13.12 1.76
C LEU A 241 -14.23 -12.10 2.56
N TRP A 242 -12.98 -12.44 2.86
CA TRP A 242 -12.00 -11.56 3.52
C TRP A 242 -11.78 -10.26 2.74
N MET A 243 -11.38 -10.37 1.48
CA MET A 243 -11.04 -9.19 0.67
C MET A 243 -12.28 -8.33 0.37
N ARG A 244 -13.45 -8.94 0.13
CA ARG A 244 -14.73 -8.21 -0.03
C ARG A 244 -15.05 -7.41 1.23
N TYR A 245 -14.80 -7.97 2.41
CA TYR A 245 -15.03 -7.27 3.68
C TYR A 245 -14.08 -6.07 3.88
N LEU A 246 -12.82 -6.18 3.47
CA LEU A 246 -11.88 -5.06 3.47
C LEU A 246 -12.31 -3.94 2.50
N VAL A 247 -12.69 -4.30 1.27
CA VAL A 247 -13.21 -3.35 0.27
C VAL A 247 -14.43 -2.63 0.83
N ALA A 248 -15.43 -3.37 1.32
CA ALA A 248 -16.67 -2.82 1.87
C ALA A 248 -16.41 -1.77 2.98
N ARG A 249 -15.38 -2.00 3.80
CA ARG A 249 -15.01 -1.09 4.89
C ARG A 249 -14.19 0.11 4.44
N TYR A 250 -13.25 -0.04 3.51
CA TYR A 250 -12.20 0.95 3.32
C TYR A 250 -12.07 1.54 1.91
N ASP A 251 -12.71 0.95 0.89
CA ASP A 251 -12.58 1.43 -0.49
C ASP A 251 -13.09 2.87 -0.69
N ALA A 252 -13.96 3.36 0.20
CA ALA A 252 -14.44 4.75 0.14
C ALA A 252 -13.38 5.79 0.57
N TYR A 253 -12.35 5.41 1.32
CA TYR A 253 -11.38 6.36 1.88
C TYR A 253 -10.30 6.70 0.84
N SER A 254 -9.99 7.99 0.69
CA SER A 254 -8.89 8.44 -0.17
C SER A 254 -7.52 8.12 0.44
N ALA A 255 -7.46 7.97 1.77
CA ALA A 255 -6.29 7.50 2.49
C ALA A 255 -5.89 6.07 2.12
N VAL A 256 -6.80 5.22 1.63
CA VAL A 256 -6.37 3.95 1.03
C VAL A 256 -5.82 4.27 -0.35
N ALA A 257 -4.52 4.52 -0.42
CA ALA A 257 -3.86 4.94 -1.64
C ALA A 257 -3.55 3.75 -2.57
N ILE A 258 -3.23 2.60 -1.99
CA ILE A 258 -2.81 1.40 -2.71
C ILE A 258 -3.39 0.15 -2.02
N TRP A 259 -4.06 -0.70 -2.78
CA TRP A 259 -4.39 -2.06 -2.39
C TRP A 259 -3.27 -3.00 -2.84
N THR A 260 -2.52 -3.57 -1.89
CA THR A 260 -1.52 -4.60 -2.21
C THR A 260 -2.09 -5.97 -1.87
N LEU A 261 -2.14 -6.88 -2.85
CA LEU A 261 -2.76 -8.19 -2.63
C LEU A 261 -2.05 -8.97 -1.49
N MET A 262 -0.73 -9.02 -1.55
CA MET A 262 0.12 -9.71 -0.57
C MET A 262 1.53 -9.12 -0.62
N ASN A 263 2.22 -9.08 0.53
CA ASN A 263 3.63 -8.75 0.60
C ASN A 263 4.47 -9.96 0.16
N GLU A 264 5.36 -9.74 -0.82
CA GLU A 264 6.16 -10.82 -1.41
C GLU A 264 5.26 -11.96 -1.93
N TYR A 265 4.36 -11.61 -2.85
CA TYR A 265 3.25 -12.47 -3.30
C TYR A 265 3.67 -13.85 -3.81
N GLU A 266 4.93 -14.01 -4.19
CA GLU A 266 5.53 -15.27 -4.65
C GLU A 266 5.60 -16.35 -3.58
N PHE A 267 5.35 -16.02 -2.31
CA PHE A 267 5.05 -17.02 -1.28
C PHE A 267 3.76 -17.81 -1.59
N TYR A 268 2.87 -17.31 -2.43
CA TYR A 268 1.68 -18.05 -2.84
C TYR A 268 2.08 -19.28 -3.70
N PRO A 269 1.45 -20.45 -3.50
CA PRO A 269 0.33 -20.72 -2.57
C PRO A 269 0.74 -21.31 -1.22
N ASP A 270 2.00 -21.73 -1.07
CA ASP A 270 2.41 -22.70 -0.04
C ASP A 270 3.35 -22.12 1.01
N GLY A 271 3.61 -20.82 0.95
CA GLY A 271 4.49 -20.13 1.88
C GLY A 271 5.98 -20.30 1.59
N ASP A 272 6.35 -20.84 0.42
CA ASP A 272 7.75 -20.96 0.03
C ASP A 272 8.15 -19.88 -0.98
N TRP A 273 9.27 -19.22 -0.70
CA TRP A 273 9.75 -18.03 -1.41
C TRP A 273 10.39 -18.43 -2.74
N ARG A 274 9.62 -18.40 -3.83
CA ARG A 274 10.14 -18.69 -5.18
C ARG A 274 9.26 -18.10 -6.26
N HIS A 275 9.87 -17.72 -7.38
CA HIS A 275 9.06 -17.44 -8.57
C HIS A 275 8.36 -18.72 -8.99
N ASN A 276 7.05 -18.65 -9.16
CA ASN A 276 6.25 -19.72 -9.70
C ASN A 276 5.06 -19.17 -10.49
N PRO A 277 4.65 -19.79 -11.61
CA PRO A 277 3.53 -19.29 -12.41
C PRO A 277 2.15 -19.34 -11.72
N VAL A 278 2.03 -20.03 -10.58
CA VAL A 278 0.78 -20.14 -9.83
C VAL A 278 0.51 -18.84 -9.07
N ALA A 279 1.53 -18.25 -8.44
CA ALA A 279 1.47 -16.91 -7.84
C ALA A 279 1.07 -15.83 -8.86
N ASP A 280 1.67 -15.83 -10.05
CA ASP A 280 1.33 -14.87 -11.12
C ASP A 280 -0.13 -15.00 -11.57
N ARG A 281 -0.62 -16.24 -11.74
CA ARG A 281 -2.03 -16.48 -12.12
C ARG A 281 -3.01 -16.10 -11.03
N TRP A 282 -2.64 -16.33 -9.78
CA TRP A 282 -3.40 -15.88 -8.63
C TRP A 282 -3.48 -14.35 -8.61
N ALA A 283 -2.35 -13.66 -8.74
CA ALA A 283 -2.29 -12.21 -8.78
C ALA A 283 -3.17 -11.61 -9.88
N LEU A 284 -3.10 -12.14 -11.11
CA LEU A 284 -3.95 -11.68 -12.22
C LEU A 284 -5.45 -11.94 -11.96
N ARG A 285 -5.79 -13.10 -11.38
CA ARG A 285 -7.19 -13.43 -11.03
C ARG A 285 -7.72 -12.48 -9.95
N MET A 286 -6.96 -12.30 -8.88
CA MET A 286 -7.37 -11.48 -7.74
C MET A 286 -7.37 -10.00 -8.08
N GLY A 287 -6.41 -9.51 -8.87
CA GLY A 287 -6.38 -8.13 -9.34
C GLY A 287 -7.63 -7.76 -10.16
N ARG A 288 -8.00 -8.59 -11.15
CA ARG A 288 -9.24 -8.41 -11.91
C ARG A 288 -10.48 -8.42 -11.03
N TRP A 289 -10.57 -9.40 -10.14
CA TRP A 289 -11.73 -9.55 -9.25
C TRP A 289 -11.86 -8.35 -8.30
N LEU A 290 -10.75 -7.92 -7.68
CA LEU A 290 -10.70 -6.78 -6.78
C LEU A 290 -11.16 -5.50 -7.50
N LYS A 291 -10.61 -5.21 -8.69
CA LYS A 291 -11.05 -4.07 -9.52
C LYS A 291 -12.53 -4.13 -9.90
N GLY A 292 -13.10 -5.32 -10.03
CA GLY A 292 -14.51 -5.51 -10.33
C GLY A 292 -15.45 -5.21 -9.16
N ILE A 293 -14.98 -5.29 -7.92
CA ILE A 293 -15.80 -5.09 -6.71
C ILE A 293 -15.51 -3.77 -5.96
N ALA A 294 -14.42 -3.09 -6.33
CA ALA A 294 -13.92 -1.86 -5.71
C ALA A 294 -14.16 -0.65 -6.63
N PRO A 295 -15.34 0.00 -6.57
CA PRO A 295 -15.78 0.96 -7.58
C PRO A 295 -14.99 2.28 -7.61
N HIS A 296 -14.21 2.61 -6.57
CA HIS A 296 -13.45 3.87 -6.52
C HIS A 296 -12.19 3.82 -7.40
N GLY A 297 -11.73 2.61 -7.74
CA GLY A 297 -10.62 2.36 -8.68
C GLY A 297 -9.24 2.67 -8.11
N HIS A 298 -9.04 2.48 -6.81
CA HIS A 298 -7.70 2.60 -6.20
C HIS A 298 -6.68 1.71 -6.92
N ILE A 299 -5.41 2.07 -6.80
CA ILE A 299 -4.29 1.30 -7.35
C ILE A 299 -4.31 -0.11 -6.78
N VAL A 300 -4.29 -1.13 -7.65
CA VAL A 300 -4.05 -2.51 -7.25
C VAL A 300 -2.61 -2.90 -7.55
N ALA A 301 -1.87 -3.32 -6.51
CA ALA A 301 -0.44 -3.52 -6.55
C ALA A 301 0.00 -4.94 -6.16
N LEU A 302 1.22 -5.27 -6.57
CA LEU A 302 2.00 -6.40 -6.08
C LEU A 302 3.27 -5.89 -5.39
N HIS A 303 3.70 -6.58 -4.35
CA HIS A 303 5.04 -6.46 -3.79
C HIS A 303 5.83 -7.73 -4.05
N ASN A 304 7.01 -7.63 -4.63
CA ASN A 304 7.80 -8.80 -5.02
C ASN A 304 8.73 -9.30 -3.93
N GLY A 305 8.94 -10.61 -3.91
CA GLY A 305 10.15 -11.23 -3.39
C GLY A 305 11.16 -11.40 -4.53
N PRO A 306 11.13 -12.52 -5.28
CA PRO A 306 11.98 -12.76 -6.44
C PRO A 306 11.94 -11.63 -7.49
N GLU A 307 13.11 -11.28 -8.02
CA GLU A 307 13.28 -10.19 -8.98
C GLU A 307 13.03 -10.64 -10.44
N LEU A 308 13.33 -11.92 -10.77
CA LEU A 308 13.22 -12.48 -12.12
C LEU A 308 12.27 -13.69 -12.19
N PRO A 309 11.63 -13.96 -13.35
CA PRO A 309 11.73 -13.23 -14.63
C PRO A 309 11.10 -11.83 -14.58
N PRO A 310 11.30 -10.96 -15.60
CA PRO A 310 10.75 -9.60 -15.58
C PRO A 310 9.22 -9.57 -15.45
N PHE A 311 8.66 -8.57 -14.78
CA PHE A 311 7.21 -8.48 -14.50
C PHE A 311 6.36 -8.45 -15.77
N ALA A 312 6.86 -7.86 -16.86
CA ALA A 312 6.18 -7.89 -18.15
C ALA A 312 5.92 -9.32 -18.64
N GLN A 313 6.89 -10.23 -18.43
CA GLN A 313 6.74 -11.65 -18.77
C GLN A 313 5.78 -12.37 -17.82
N ARG A 314 5.87 -12.07 -16.51
CA ARG A 314 4.98 -12.65 -15.49
C ARG A 314 3.52 -12.32 -15.73
N LEU A 315 3.24 -11.05 -16.07
CA LEU A 315 1.91 -10.48 -16.16
C LEU A 315 1.39 -10.35 -17.60
N GLN A 316 2.13 -10.84 -18.61
CA GLN A 316 1.83 -10.69 -20.05
C GLN A 316 0.41 -11.09 -20.48
N ARG A 317 -0.25 -11.97 -19.73
CA ARG A 317 -1.60 -12.45 -20.06
C ARG A 317 -2.68 -11.39 -19.85
N ASP A 318 -2.42 -10.47 -18.94
CA ASP A 318 -3.33 -9.41 -18.57
C ASP A 318 -2.53 -8.30 -17.86
N PRO A 319 -1.82 -7.46 -18.63
CA PRO A 319 -0.96 -6.41 -18.06
C PRO A 319 -1.75 -5.31 -17.33
N GLU A 320 -3.07 -5.26 -17.49
CA GLU A 320 -3.95 -4.26 -16.85
C GLU A 320 -4.50 -4.76 -15.50
N ALA A 321 -4.33 -6.03 -15.14
CA ALA A 321 -4.82 -6.54 -13.85
C ALA A 321 -4.12 -5.89 -12.65
N ILE A 322 -2.87 -5.45 -12.81
CA ILE A 322 -2.02 -4.86 -11.77
C ILE A 322 -1.53 -3.50 -12.26
N ASP A 323 -1.77 -2.46 -11.47
CA ASP A 323 -1.45 -1.07 -11.82
C ASP A 323 -0.01 -0.69 -11.44
N LEU A 324 0.49 -1.27 -10.34
CA LEU A 324 1.71 -0.84 -9.69
C LEU A 324 2.54 -2.03 -9.17
N ILE A 325 3.84 -1.98 -9.40
CA ILE A 325 4.81 -2.87 -8.75
C ILE A 325 5.49 -2.10 -7.62
N LEU A 326 5.26 -2.54 -6.39
CA LEU A 326 6.02 -2.13 -5.22
C LEU A 326 7.29 -2.99 -5.19
N TYR A 327 8.37 -2.43 -5.70
CA TYR A 327 9.59 -3.17 -5.97
C TYR A 327 10.46 -3.31 -4.71
N GLN A 328 10.90 -4.53 -4.44
CA GLN A 328 11.86 -4.88 -3.40
C GLN A 328 13.21 -5.25 -4.02
N SER A 329 14.26 -4.59 -3.56
CA SER A 329 15.64 -5.05 -3.74
C SER A 329 16.54 -4.39 -2.70
N TRP A 330 17.22 -5.20 -1.88
CA TRP A 330 18.03 -4.66 -0.79
C TRP A 330 19.50 -4.42 -1.19
N GLY A 331 19.87 -4.66 -2.45
CA GLY A 331 21.25 -4.50 -2.92
C GLY A 331 22.29 -5.29 -2.09
N THR A 332 23.50 -4.74 -2.01
CA THR A 332 24.58 -5.29 -1.16
C THR A 332 24.33 -5.06 0.32
N ARG A 333 24.55 -6.10 1.13
CA ARG A 333 24.27 -6.12 2.59
C ARG A 333 25.32 -6.86 3.41
N ASP A 334 26.47 -7.14 2.84
CA ASP A 334 27.60 -7.68 3.58
C ASP A 334 28.35 -6.58 4.34
N ALA A 335 29.21 -6.96 5.28
CA ALA A 335 29.95 -6.00 6.10
C ALA A 335 30.86 -5.04 5.28
N ALA A 336 31.32 -5.43 4.10
CA ALA A 336 32.25 -4.63 3.31
C ALA A 336 31.54 -3.65 2.38
N ARG A 337 30.38 -4.04 1.81
CA ARG A 337 29.67 -3.29 0.78
C ARG A 337 28.23 -2.93 1.18
N GLY A 338 27.78 -3.28 2.38
CA GLY A 338 26.44 -2.96 2.89
C GLY A 338 26.09 -1.49 2.72
N TRP A 339 26.95 -0.60 3.21
CA TRP A 339 26.80 0.86 3.10
C TRP A 339 26.58 1.40 1.67
N LEU A 340 26.94 0.66 0.61
CA LEU A 340 26.79 1.08 -0.79
C LEU A 340 25.36 0.92 -1.33
N ALA A 341 24.59 -0.01 -0.78
CA ALA A 341 23.31 -0.47 -1.33
C ALA A 341 23.41 -0.73 -2.85
N ALA A 342 24.51 -1.36 -3.29
CA ALA A 342 24.84 -1.49 -4.71
C ALA A 342 23.87 -2.44 -5.43
N GLU A 343 23.79 -2.29 -6.76
CA GLU A 343 23.05 -3.17 -7.68
C GLU A 343 21.51 -3.01 -7.68
N ILE A 344 20.94 -2.17 -6.81
CA ILE A 344 19.50 -1.90 -6.79
C ILE A 344 19.02 -1.42 -8.17
N GLU A 345 19.71 -0.45 -8.78
CA GLU A 345 19.33 0.09 -10.08
C GLU A 345 19.38 -0.94 -11.22
N ASP A 346 20.41 -1.79 -11.24
CA ASP A 346 20.62 -2.79 -12.28
C ASP A 346 19.55 -3.89 -12.17
N ARG A 347 19.26 -4.34 -10.94
CA ARG A 347 18.22 -5.33 -10.65
C ARG A 347 16.82 -4.81 -10.93
N LEU A 348 16.54 -3.56 -10.56
CA LEU A 348 15.29 -2.89 -10.86
C LEU A 348 15.06 -2.79 -12.37
N GLN A 349 16.09 -2.39 -13.12
CA GLN A 349 16.01 -2.32 -14.58
C GLN A 349 15.74 -3.68 -15.22
N ALA A 350 16.43 -4.74 -14.76
CA ALA A 350 16.19 -6.10 -15.26
C ALA A 350 14.79 -6.61 -14.92
N SER A 351 14.32 -6.37 -13.69
CA SER A 351 13.00 -6.84 -13.22
C SER A 351 11.84 -6.14 -13.94
N LEU A 352 12.02 -4.87 -14.30
CA LEU A 352 11.01 -4.06 -15.00
C LEU A 352 11.21 -4.05 -16.52
N GLU A 353 12.07 -4.91 -17.08
CA GLU A 353 12.26 -4.98 -18.52
C GLU A 353 10.91 -5.26 -19.24
N GLY A 354 10.54 -4.36 -20.15
CA GLY A 354 9.27 -4.42 -20.88
C GLY A 354 8.02 -4.07 -20.06
N TRP A 355 8.15 -3.71 -18.78
CA TRP A 355 7.00 -3.40 -17.92
C TRP A 355 6.43 -2.02 -18.29
N GLY A 356 5.17 -2.00 -18.71
CA GLY A 356 4.46 -0.77 -19.06
C GLY A 356 3.79 -0.06 -17.86
N GLY A 357 3.57 -0.77 -16.76
CA GLY A 357 2.91 -0.25 -15.57
C GLY A 357 3.76 0.70 -14.72
N ALA A 358 3.17 1.25 -13.67
CA ALA A 358 3.91 2.06 -12.70
C ALA A 358 4.79 1.19 -11.78
N SER A 359 5.76 1.79 -11.10
CA SER A 359 6.51 1.13 -10.02
C SER A 359 7.05 2.12 -8.98
N LEU A 360 7.29 1.62 -7.77
CA LEU A 360 7.96 2.32 -6.67
C LEU A 360 9.11 1.44 -6.14
N LEU A 361 10.21 2.03 -5.66
CA LEU A 361 11.17 1.28 -4.85
C LEU A 361 10.62 1.26 -3.41
N ALA A 362 9.97 0.19 -3.05
CA ALA A 362 9.12 0.14 -1.86
C ALA A 362 9.76 -0.59 -0.68
N GLU A 363 10.87 -1.29 -0.91
CA GLU A 363 11.67 -1.92 0.14
C GLU A 363 13.13 -2.12 -0.32
N TRP A 364 14.11 -1.56 0.41
CA TRP A 364 15.54 -1.72 0.08
C TRP A 364 16.44 -1.99 1.28
N GLY A 365 15.98 -2.79 2.25
CA GLY A 365 16.71 -3.08 3.47
C GLY A 365 16.47 -2.03 4.53
N TYR A 366 15.95 -2.46 5.68
CA TYR A 366 15.56 -1.56 6.76
C TYR A 366 16.74 -1.18 7.64
N GLU A 367 16.75 0.08 8.09
CA GLU A 367 17.85 0.58 8.89
C GLU A 367 17.93 -0.11 10.25
N ARG A 368 19.12 -0.65 10.55
CA ARG A 368 19.48 -1.28 11.82
C ARG A 368 19.56 -0.25 12.95
N ASN A 369 18.97 -0.56 14.10
CA ASN A 369 19.15 0.21 15.33
C ASN A 369 20.01 -0.59 16.33
N GLU A 370 21.28 -0.22 16.47
CA GLU A 370 22.25 -0.90 17.34
C GLU A 370 21.82 -1.01 18.82
N ARG A 371 20.86 -0.19 19.29
CA ARG A 371 20.30 -0.28 20.65
C ARG A 371 19.47 -1.54 20.89
N PHE A 372 18.93 -2.15 19.83
CA PHE A 372 18.11 -3.35 19.91
C PHE A 372 18.94 -4.62 19.70
N PRO A 373 18.50 -5.79 20.19
CA PRO A 373 19.08 -7.06 19.76
C PRO A 373 18.90 -7.26 18.25
N LEU A 374 19.85 -7.92 17.60
CA LEU A 374 19.73 -8.31 16.19
C LEU A 374 18.79 -9.51 16.06
N LEU A 375 17.48 -9.25 16.02
CA LEU A 375 16.46 -10.29 15.83
C LEU A 375 16.33 -10.71 14.36
N ILE A 376 16.82 -9.87 13.44
CA ILE A 376 16.58 -10.00 12.02
C ILE A 376 17.94 -9.88 11.31
N PRO A 377 18.64 -11.02 11.12
CA PRO A 377 20.04 -11.02 10.69
C PRO A 377 20.29 -10.31 9.37
N SER A 378 19.28 -10.29 8.49
CA SER A 378 19.33 -9.61 7.20
C SER A 378 19.54 -8.09 7.29
N HIS A 379 19.31 -7.49 8.46
CA HIS A 379 19.50 -6.06 8.74
C HIS A 379 20.90 -5.69 9.21
N ALA A 380 21.75 -6.67 9.54
CA ALA A 380 23.00 -6.45 10.30
C ALA A 380 23.92 -5.35 9.72
N HIS A 381 23.87 -5.13 8.40
CA HIS A 381 24.69 -4.15 7.70
C HIS A 381 23.88 -3.14 6.87
N CYS A 382 22.61 -2.94 7.24
CA CYS A 382 21.75 -1.89 6.68
C CYS A 382 21.81 -0.67 7.62
N ASP A 383 22.83 0.17 7.46
CA ASP A 383 23.01 1.39 8.27
C ASP A 383 22.37 2.63 7.61
N GLY A 384 22.49 3.80 8.23
CA GLY A 384 22.00 5.05 7.64
C GLY A 384 22.63 5.40 6.28
N GLU A 385 23.84 4.90 6.02
CA GLU A 385 24.54 5.05 4.74
C GLU A 385 23.88 4.19 3.64
N HIS A 386 23.49 2.95 3.97
CA HIS A 386 22.67 2.07 3.13
C HIS A 386 21.32 2.70 2.82
N THR A 387 20.61 3.18 3.86
CA THR A 387 19.33 3.90 3.75
C THR A 387 19.45 5.05 2.75
N ARG A 388 20.45 5.92 2.94
CA ARG A 388 20.67 7.07 2.07
C ARG A 388 20.91 6.64 0.63
N ARG A 389 21.82 5.70 0.37
CA ARG A 389 22.18 5.35 -1.02
C ARG A 389 21.06 4.64 -1.75
N GLY A 390 20.35 3.74 -1.10
CA GLY A 390 19.18 3.09 -1.71
C GLY A 390 18.09 4.11 -2.09
N ALA A 391 17.84 5.10 -1.22
CA ALA A 391 16.90 6.18 -1.52
C ALA A 391 17.30 6.98 -2.78
N TRP A 392 18.55 7.44 -2.85
CA TRP A 392 19.03 8.19 -4.01
C TRP A 392 19.09 7.34 -5.28
N ARG A 393 19.43 6.04 -5.20
CA ARG A 393 19.36 5.11 -6.33
C ARG A 393 17.93 5.00 -6.87
N GLY A 394 16.94 4.75 -6.01
CA GLY A 394 15.54 4.67 -6.41
C GLY A 394 15.03 5.96 -7.06
N LEU A 395 15.31 7.11 -6.44
CA LEU A 395 14.91 8.42 -6.97
C LEU A 395 15.57 8.73 -8.31
N PHE A 396 16.85 8.38 -8.52
CA PHE A 396 17.54 8.55 -9.80
C PHE A 396 17.12 7.55 -10.87
N MET A 397 16.39 6.50 -10.50
CA MET A 397 15.63 5.66 -11.43
C MET A 397 14.22 6.21 -11.70
N ALA A 398 13.93 7.45 -11.29
CA ALA A 398 12.62 8.08 -11.32
C ALA A 398 11.54 7.22 -10.65
N ARG A 399 11.83 6.71 -9.46
CA ARG A 399 10.86 5.97 -8.63
C ARG A 399 10.63 6.73 -7.34
N GLY A 400 9.37 6.85 -6.95
CA GLY A 400 9.06 7.15 -5.55
C GLY A 400 9.61 6.04 -4.66
N ILE A 401 9.85 6.37 -3.39
CA ILE A 401 10.55 5.51 -2.46
C ILE A 401 9.72 5.29 -1.20
N ILE A 402 9.76 4.08 -0.64
CA ILE A 402 9.22 3.78 0.68
C ILE A 402 10.27 2.99 1.47
N HIS A 403 10.75 3.57 2.56
CA HIS A 403 11.77 2.95 3.40
C HIS A 403 11.15 2.36 4.67
N GLY A 404 11.92 1.60 5.45
CA GLY A 404 11.50 1.18 6.79
C GLY A 404 12.66 1.18 7.77
N PHE A 405 12.31 1.25 9.05
CA PHE A 405 13.23 1.40 10.16
C PHE A 405 12.94 0.30 11.17
N GLU A 406 13.96 -0.30 11.80
CA GLU A 406 13.73 -1.26 12.88
C GLU A 406 12.83 -0.69 13.98
N ASN A 407 12.95 0.59 14.31
CA ASN A 407 12.11 1.29 15.27
C ASN A 407 10.60 1.08 15.04
N SER A 408 10.12 1.42 13.84
CA SER A 408 8.71 1.31 13.47
C SER A 408 8.34 -0.08 12.95
N TRP A 409 9.31 -0.98 12.83
CA TRP A 409 9.12 -2.33 12.33
C TRP A 409 8.88 -3.37 13.43
N GLY A 410 8.38 -4.52 12.98
CA GLY A 410 7.54 -5.47 13.69
C GLY A 410 7.93 -5.78 15.13
N PRO A 411 9.16 -6.18 15.48
CA PRO A 411 9.45 -6.62 16.83
C PRO A 411 9.58 -5.49 17.86
N PHE A 412 9.92 -4.26 17.47
CA PHE A 412 10.39 -3.23 18.41
C PHE A 412 9.35 -2.16 18.75
N ALA A 413 8.59 -1.67 17.78
CA ALA A 413 7.54 -0.65 17.96
C ALA A 413 7.96 0.61 18.76
N ASP A 414 9.21 1.06 18.59
CA ASP A 414 9.67 2.36 19.07
C ASP A 414 9.13 3.47 18.15
N LEU A 415 7.87 3.86 18.41
CA LEU A 415 7.15 4.88 17.64
C LEU A 415 7.50 6.31 18.06
N GLU A 416 8.33 6.51 19.08
CA GLU A 416 8.67 7.84 19.59
C GLU A 416 9.95 8.39 18.99
N HIS A 417 10.91 7.52 18.65
CA HIS A 417 12.23 7.92 18.19
C HIS A 417 12.45 7.63 16.71
N ASP A 418 13.13 8.54 16.03
CA ASP A 418 13.61 8.33 14.66
C ASP A 418 15.04 7.82 14.64
N GLN A 419 15.34 7.00 13.63
CA GLN A 419 16.71 6.61 13.29
C GLN A 419 17.34 7.63 12.33
N GLN A 420 18.68 7.58 12.24
CA GLN A 420 19.46 8.59 11.54
C GLN A 420 19.07 8.74 10.06
N GLY A 421 18.81 7.63 9.36
CA GLY A 421 18.53 7.70 7.93
C GLY A 421 17.24 8.41 7.59
N LEU A 422 16.29 8.58 8.52
CA LEU A 422 15.13 9.44 8.27
C LEU A 422 15.58 10.86 7.92
N ALA A 423 16.56 11.42 8.64
CA ALA A 423 17.10 12.74 8.32
C ALA A 423 17.65 12.81 6.88
N TYR A 424 18.27 11.73 6.38
CA TYR A 424 18.73 11.63 4.99
C TYR A 424 17.57 11.56 3.99
N LEU A 425 16.52 10.80 4.29
CA LEU A 425 15.32 10.74 3.45
C LEU A 425 14.65 12.11 3.34
N LEU A 426 14.62 12.88 4.43
CA LEU A 426 14.06 14.24 4.43
C LEU A 426 14.85 15.22 3.57
N VAL A 427 16.16 15.06 3.45
CA VAL A 427 16.99 15.83 2.51
C VAL A 427 16.59 15.51 1.06
N ALA A 428 16.50 14.23 0.72
CA ALA A 428 16.10 13.80 -0.62
C ALA A 428 14.68 14.29 -0.97
N ARG A 429 13.73 14.15 -0.04
CA ARG A 429 12.36 14.65 -0.17
C ARG A 429 12.32 16.16 -0.47
N ARG A 430 13.02 16.98 0.33
CA ARG A 430 13.07 18.43 0.11
C ARG A 430 13.72 18.77 -1.23
N PHE A 431 14.79 18.08 -1.60
CA PHE A 431 15.45 18.30 -2.89
C PHE A 431 14.49 18.06 -4.07
N PHE A 432 13.83 16.90 -4.13
CA PHE A 432 12.93 16.57 -5.24
C PHE A 432 11.61 17.36 -5.24
N ASN A 433 11.05 17.69 -4.08
CA ASN A 433 9.78 18.43 -4.03
C ASN A 433 9.94 19.96 -4.10
N GLU A 434 11.08 20.52 -3.67
CA GLU A 434 11.21 21.96 -3.47
C GLU A 434 12.30 22.60 -4.34
N ARG A 435 13.23 21.82 -4.91
CA ARG A 435 14.39 22.35 -5.64
C ARG A 435 14.43 21.99 -7.12
N VAL A 436 13.82 20.88 -7.52
CA VAL A 436 13.83 20.41 -8.91
C VAL A 436 12.42 20.08 -9.38
N PRO A 437 12.11 20.24 -10.68
CA PRO A 437 10.82 19.87 -11.22
C PRO A 437 10.76 18.35 -11.41
N PHE A 438 10.65 17.57 -10.32
CA PHE A 438 10.80 16.11 -10.38
C PHE A 438 9.94 15.49 -11.49
N ALA A 439 8.68 15.93 -11.63
CA ALA A 439 7.74 15.43 -12.62
C ALA A 439 8.25 15.49 -14.07
N HIS A 440 9.17 16.40 -14.37
CA HIS A 440 9.75 16.57 -15.70
C HIS A 440 11.10 15.88 -15.87
N LEU A 441 11.68 15.34 -14.79
CA LEU A 441 12.94 14.62 -14.82
C LEU A 441 12.75 13.17 -15.25
N GLN A 442 13.66 12.69 -16.11
CA GLN A 442 13.71 11.30 -16.60
C GLN A 442 15.12 10.73 -16.44
N PRO A 443 15.28 9.41 -16.24
CA PRO A 443 16.59 8.75 -16.29
C PRO A 443 17.29 9.06 -17.61
N ALA A 444 18.52 9.55 -17.52
CA ALA A 444 19.31 10.00 -18.66
C ALA A 444 20.72 9.37 -18.67
N PRO A 445 20.83 8.02 -18.69
CA PRO A 445 22.11 7.33 -18.62
C PRO A 445 23.04 7.66 -19.80
N GLU A 446 22.50 8.12 -20.92
CA GLU A 446 23.27 8.52 -22.10
C GLU A 446 24.08 9.81 -21.91
N LEU A 447 23.79 10.59 -20.86
CA LEU A 447 24.59 11.77 -20.48
C LEU A 447 25.89 11.39 -19.77
N LEU A 448 26.00 10.15 -19.32
CA LEU A 448 27.19 9.64 -18.67
C LEU A 448 28.08 8.99 -19.74
N ALA A 449 29.35 9.36 -19.79
CA ALA A 449 30.33 8.73 -20.68
C ALA A 449 30.35 7.20 -20.46
N PRO A 450 30.74 6.35 -21.44
CA PRO A 450 30.73 4.88 -21.25
C PRO A 450 31.58 4.46 -20.05
N LEU A 451 30.91 4.08 -18.95
CA LEU A 451 31.54 3.73 -17.68
C LEU A 451 32.07 2.29 -17.69
N SER A 452 32.77 1.89 -18.74
CA SER A 452 33.33 0.53 -18.90
C SER A 452 34.38 0.15 -17.84
N GLN A 453 34.59 0.99 -16.81
CA GLN A 453 35.59 0.83 -15.76
C GLN A 453 35.07 1.07 -14.33
N CYS A 454 33.79 1.35 -14.11
CA CYS A 454 33.27 1.57 -12.75
C CYS A 454 32.80 0.25 -12.09
N PRO A 455 33.32 -0.11 -10.91
CA PRO A 455 32.82 -1.26 -10.16
C PRO A 455 31.33 -1.14 -9.83
N GLY A 456 30.63 -2.27 -9.68
CA GLY A 456 29.22 -2.30 -9.28
C GLY A 456 28.96 -1.51 -8.01
N GLY A 457 27.96 -0.63 -8.03
CA GLY A 457 27.64 0.29 -6.93
C GLY A 457 28.35 1.65 -6.97
N TYR A 458 29.36 1.84 -7.82
CA TYR A 458 30.07 3.13 -7.95
C TYR A 458 29.63 3.93 -9.17
N ARG A 459 28.80 3.33 -10.04
CA ARG A 459 28.30 3.96 -11.25
C ARG A 459 27.50 5.23 -10.92
N PRO A 460 27.85 6.39 -11.48
CA PRO A 460 27.00 7.56 -11.45
C PRO A 460 25.61 7.27 -12.04
N LEU A 461 24.61 7.99 -11.55
CA LEU A 461 23.25 7.99 -12.11
C LEU A 461 22.90 9.41 -12.53
N ALA A 462 22.09 9.55 -13.58
CA ALA A 462 21.68 10.86 -14.09
C ALA A 462 20.19 10.94 -14.31
N LEU A 463 19.63 12.10 -13.97
CA LEU A 463 18.29 12.53 -14.37
C LEU A 463 18.40 13.80 -15.20
N ALA A 464 17.55 13.98 -16.20
CA ALA A 464 17.47 15.23 -16.94
C ALA A 464 16.05 15.55 -17.37
N THR A 465 15.77 16.83 -17.57
CA THR A 465 14.59 17.26 -18.31
C THR A 465 14.74 16.91 -19.80
N PRO A 466 13.63 16.77 -20.57
CA PRO A 466 13.72 16.52 -22.01
C PRO A 466 14.53 17.58 -22.77
N ALA A 467 14.45 18.85 -22.34
CA ALA A 467 15.21 19.95 -22.91
C ALA A 467 16.68 19.99 -22.46
N ARG A 468 17.07 19.18 -21.46
CA ARG A 468 18.40 19.15 -20.83
C ARG A 468 18.85 20.50 -20.24
N ASP A 469 17.90 21.37 -19.92
CA ASP A 469 18.11 22.62 -19.18
C ASP A 469 18.35 22.38 -17.68
N ILE A 470 17.94 21.21 -17.18
CA ILE A 470 18.29 20.71 -15.84
C ILE A 470 18.86 19.30 -15.99
N ILE A 471 20.07 19.11 -15.47
CA ILE A 471 20.75 17.82 -15.38
C ILE A 471 21.16 17.61 -13.93
N LEU A 472 20.80 16.45 -13.39
CA LEU A 472 21.21 16.00 -12.07
C LEU A 472 22.13 14.81 -12.23
N VAL A 473 23.20 14.78 -11.43
CA VAL A 473 24.09 13.61 -11.33
C VAL A 473 24.23 13.22 -9.88
N TYR A 474 24.06 11.94 -9.61
CA TYR A 474 24.33 11.32 -8.34
C TYR A 474 25.58 10.46 -8.44
N LEU A 475 26.53 10.68 -7.52
CA LEU A 475 27.78 9.93 -7.41
C LEU A 475 27.73 9.12 -6.10
N PRO A 476 27.34 7.82 -6.14
CA PRO A 476 27.07 7.06 -4.91
C PRO A 476 28.24 7.00 -3.92
N ALA A 477 29.47 7.07 -4.42
CA ALA A 477 30.70 7.03 -3.64
C ALA A 477 31.64 8.20 -3.95
N GLY A 478 31.11 9.31 -4.48
CA GLY A 478 31.92 10.44 -4.96
C GLY A 478 32.61 10.17 -6.30
N GLY A 479 33.58 11.02 -6.65
CA GLY A 479 34.32 10.95 -7.92
C GLY A 479 33.99 12.11 -8.86
N GLU A 480 34.25 11.91 -10.15
CA GLU A 480 34.07 12.93 -11.19
C GLU A 480 33.27 12.36 -12.37
N VAL A 481 32.52 13.23 -13.05
CA VAL A 481 31.83 12.92 -14.29
C VAL A 481 32.09 14.01 -15.32
N CYS A 482 32.19 13.62 -16.58
CA CYS A 482 32.19 14.56 -17.70
C CYS A 482 30.81 14.54 -18.34
N LEU A 483 30.16 15.70 -18.38
CA LEU A 483 28.84 15.85 -18.99
C LEU A 483 28.95 16.51 -20.38
N PRO A 484 28.28 15.95 -21.41
CA PRO A 484 28.17 16.60 -22.70
C PRO A 484 27.10 17.70 -22.62
N LEU A 485 27.49 18.89 -22.13
CA LEU A 485 26.58 20.05 -22.09
C LEU A 485 26.47 20.68 -23.49
N PRO A 486 25.25 21.06 -23.94
CA PRO A 486 25.12 21.91 -25.13
C PRO A 486 25.83 23.24 -24.85
N GLY A 487 26.71 23.64 -25.78
CA GLY A 487 27.53 24.86 -25.68
C GLY A 487 26.78 26.14 -25.96
#